data_AF-A0A2W4IY38-F1
#
_entry.id   AF-A0A2W4IY38-F1
#
_cell.length_a   1.000
_cell.length_b   1.000
_cell.length_c   1.000
_cell.angle_alpha   90.00
_cell.angle_beta   90.00
_cell.angle_gamma   90.00
#
_symmetry.space_group_name_H-M   'P 1'
#
loop_
_entity.id
_entity.type
_entity.pdbx_description
1 polymer ?
#
loop_
_entity_poly.entity_id
_entity_poly.type
_entity_poly.pdbx_seq_one_letter_code
_entity_poly.pdbx_strand_id
1 'polypeptide(L)'
;GGFGAPLAREIGLSLEEVRREDLPPVFHGAGMGLALRTRTPEQALRLTLEAMGISLERVPGLLVDAESREGKEGRSLCLPGPEKARLAVPAGGGRSHHALLADAGCALFSAHAGQEGVLLAPEAATRAFASLFARISEDPAWLTGIGEMTRAEARARAAALALRRLLSVRRHAAAIRIEHERSLAPGDLAAAERAYARWMGRALGFPVPGAWARLESLDLVAAAEAVRGELLAAQLARTLGEGWWSRPDALDRLRSYFAAGARGVEALLSALETARLEAGVLVEEVRARLAEEPPQRGTGEAT
;
A
#
# COMPACT_ATOMS: atom_id res chain seq x y z
N GLY A 1 -4.01 -21.00 -11.12
CA GLY A 1 -2.98 -19.93 -11.08
C GLY A 1 -2.73 -19.53 -9.64
N GLY A 2 -1.47 -19.42 -9.22
CA GLY A 2 -1.04 -19.45 -7.80
C GLY A 2 -1.53 -18.35 -6.83
N PHE A 3 -2.42 -17.45 -7.23
CA PHE A 3 -3.04 -16.44 -6.33
C PHE A 3 -4.15 -17.04 -5.45
N GLY A 4 -4.88 -18.03 -5.95
CA GLY A 4 -6.05 -18.56 -5.27
C GLY A 4 -5.74 -19.30 -3.97
N ALA A 5 -4.63 -20.04 -3.90
CA ALA A 5 -4.28 -20.80 -2.70
C ALA A 5 -3.91 -19.90 -1.49
N PRO A 6 -3.09 -18.84 -1.63
CA PRO A 6 -2.90 -17.86 -0.58
C PRO A 6 -4.19 -17.16 -0.12
N LEU A 7 -5.07 -16.80 -1.07
CA LEU A 7 -6.36 -16.16 -0.75
C LEU A 7 -7.27 -17.09 0.06
N ALA A 8 -7.44 -18.33 -0.40
CA ALA A 8 -8.23 -19.36 0.28
C ALA A 8 -7.71 -19.61 1.70
N ARG A 9 -6.39 -19.65 1.88
CA ARG A 9 -5.75 -19.83 3.19
C ARG A 9 -6.11 -18.71 4.17
N GLU A 10 -6.10 -17.46 3.73
CA GLU A 10 -6.40 -16.33 4.62
C GLU A 10 -7.88 -16.20 4.97
N ILE A 11 -8.77 -16.58 4.05
CA ILE A 11 -10.22 -16.57 4.31
C ILE A 11 -10.65 -17.83 5.09
N GLY A 12 -9.89 -18.92 4.98
CA GLY A 12 -10.27 -20.22 5.56
C GLY A 12 -11.39 -20.93 4.80
N LEU A 13 -11.65 -20.54 3.55
CA LEU A 13 -12.68 -21.08 2.67
C LEU A 13 -12.07 -21.59 1.36
N SER A 14 -12.74 -22.53 0.69
CA SER A 14 -12.37 -22.88 -0.68
C SER A 14 -12.72 -21.74 -1.64
N LEU A 15 -11.97 -21.59 -2.74
CA LEU A 15 -12.23 -20.53 -3.73
C LEU A 15 -13.62 -20.61 -4.38
N GLU A 16 -14.23 -21.79 -4.38
CA GLU A 16 -15.57 -22.02 -4.93
C GLU A 16 -16.67 -21.52 -3.99
N GLU A 17 -16.37 -21.45 -2.69
CA GLU A 17 -17.26 -20.97 -1.64
C GLU A 17 -17.10 -19.46 -1.40
N VAL A 18 -15.92 -18.90 -1.68
CA VAL A 18 -15.66 -17.47 -1.50
C VAL A 18 -16.65 -16.63 -2.31
N ARG A 19 -17.29 -15.69 -1.63
CA ARG A 19 -18.09 -14.62 -2.21
C ARG A 19 -17.42 -13.28 -1.92
N ARG A 20 -17.96 -12.20 -2.47
CA ARG A 20 -17.41 -10.85 -2.23
C ARG A 20 -17.60 -10.42 -0.79
N GLU A 21 -18.68 -10.87 -0.17
CA GLU A 21 -19.01 -10.63 1.23
C GLU A 21 -17.94 -11.20 2.18
N ASP A 22 -17.10 -12.13 1.68
CA ASP A 22 -15.96 -12.72 2.39
C ASP A 22 -14.63 -12.00 2.11
N LEU A 23 -14.62 -10.95 1.28
CA LEU A 23 -13.43 -10.12 1.07
C LEU A 23 -13.03 -9.28 2.28
N PRO A 24 -13.93 -8.72 3.12
CA PRO A 24 -13.52 -7.96 4.29
C PRO A 24 -12.55 -8.73 5.22
N PRO A 25 -12.76 -10.03 5.51
CA PRO A 25 -11.76 -10.88 6.16
C PRO A 25 -10.38 -10.92 5.47
N VAL A 26 -10.25 -10.75 4.15
CA VAL A 26 -8.92 -10.64 3.50
C VAL A 26 -8.22 -9.35 3.88
N PHE A 27 -8.98 -8.26 4.02
CA PHE A 27 -8.46 -6.95 4.41
C PHE A 27 -8.28 -6.80 5.94
N HIS A 28 -8.84 -7.73 6.73
CA HIS A 28 -8.86 -7.73 8.19
C HIS A 28 -8.45 -9.06 8.84
N GLY A 29 -7.84 -9.98 8.08
CA GLY A 29 -7.66 -11.38 8.44
C GLY A 29 -6.60 -11.66 9.51
N ALA A 30 -6.29 -12.94 9.72
CA ALA A 30 -5.47 -13.40 10.84
C ALA A 30 -4.11 -12.67 10.97
N GLY A 31 -3.40 -12.45 9.86
CA GLY A 31 -2.14 -11.69 9.86
C GLY A 31 -2.29 -10.18 10.11
N MET A 32 -3.44 -9.61 9.74
CA MET A 32 -3.76 -8.18 9.97
C MET A 32 -4.17 -7.91 11.42
N GLY A 33 -4.80 -8.90 12.08
CA GLY A 33 -5.17 -8.86 13.49
C GLY A 33 -4.00 -8.98 14.48
N LEU A 34 -2.80 -9.32 14.00
CA LEU A 34 -1.59 -9.31 14.83
C LEU A 34 -1.20 -7.86 15.15
N ALA A 35 -1.57 -7.39 16.34
CA ALA A 35 -1.14 -6.09 16.83
C ALA A 35 0.38 -6.09 17.11
N LEU A 36 1.04 -4.97 16.86
CA LEU A 36 2.38 -4.76 17.40
C LEU A 36 2.28 -4.73 18.92
N ARG A 37 3.17 -5.45 19.60
CA ARG A 37 2.95 -5.82 21.01
C ARG A 37 3.04 -4.64 21.97
N THR A 38 3.84 -3.62 21.66
CA THR A 38 4.25 -2.61 22.65
C THR A 38 4.25 -1.18 22.14
N ARG A 39 4.19 -0.96 20.82
CA ARG A 39 4.33 0.38 20.24
C ARG A 39 3.06 0.86 19.58
N THR A 40 2.60 2.04 20.00
CA THR A 40 1.57 2.77 19.25
C THR A 40 2.10 3.08 17.83
N PRO A 41 1.23 3.27 16.82
CA PRO A 41 1.70 3.66 15.51
C PRO A 41 2.55 4.91 15.49
N GLU A 42 2.25 5.88 16.35
CA GLU A 42 3.02 7.12 16.48
C GLU A 42 4.45 6.84 16.97
N GLN A 43 4.60 6.02 18.02
CA GLN A 43 5.92 5.63 18.53
C GLN A 43 6.72 4.86 17.48
N ALA A 44 6.08 3.93 16.78
CA ALA A 44 6.72 3.17 15.71
C ALA A 44 7.13 4.06 14.53
N LEU A 45 6.28 5.01 14.13
CA LEU A 45 6.60 6.00 13.10
C LEU A 45 7.83 6.81 13.51
N ARG A 46 7.82 7.35 14.73
CA ARG A 46 8.92 8.18 15.24
C ARG A 46 10.24 7.42 15.23
N LEU A 47 10.29 6.20 15.77
CA LEU A 47 11.51 5.39 15.77
C LEU A 47 11.99 5.04 14.35
N THR A 48 11.05 4.78 13.43
CA THR A 48 11.37 4.51 12.03
C THR A 48 12.03 5.71 11.39
N LEU A 49 11.45 6.90 11.57
CA LEU A 49 11.97 8.13 10.97
C LEU A 49 13.27 8.59 11.62
N GLU A 50 13.41 8.44 12.95
CA GLU A 50 14.67 8.70 13.66
C GLU A 50 15.81 7.81 13.10
N ALA A 51 15.54 6.53 12.81
CA ALA A 51 16.52 5.63 12.18
C ALA A 51 16.93 6.08 10.76
N MET A 52 16.03 6.79 10.06
CA MET A 52 16.27 7.39 8.75
C MET A 52 16.97 8.76 8.82
N GLY A 53 17.26 9.27 10.01
CA GLY A 53 17.78 10.62 10.22
C GLY A 53 16.74 11.74 10.06
N ILE A 54 15.44 11.40 10.18
CA ILE A 54 14.32 12.33 9.98
C ILE A 54 13.67 12.67 11.33
N SER A 55 13.61 13.96 11.67
CA SER A 55 12.72 14.49 12.71
C SER A 55 11.57 15.22 12.04
N LEU A 56 10.35 14.68 12.18
CA LEU A 56 9.15 15.19 11.50
C LEU A 56 8.87 16.65 11.80
N GLU A 57 9.07 17.04 13.05
CA GLU A 57 8.84 18.40 13.56
C GLU A 57 9.82 19.41 12.97
N ARG A 58 10.93 18.92 12.41
CA ARG A 58 11.98 19.73 11.78
C ARG A 58 11.93 19.69 10.26
N VAL A 59 11.00 18.95 9.65
CA VAL A 59 10.86 18.91 8.19
C VAL A 59 10.27 20.25 7.72
N PRO A 60 11.02 21.04 6.90
CA PRO A 60 10.48 22.27 6.34
C PRO A 60 9.27 21.97 5.45
N GLY A 61 8.23 22.81 5.52
CA GLY A 61 7.02 22.62 4.72
C GLY A 61 6.06 21.55 5.24
N LEU A 62 6.31 20.96 6.43
CA LEU A 62 5.42 19.99 7.07
C LEU A 62 4.87 20.52 8.39
N LEU A 63 3.58 20.27 8.63
CA LEU A 63 2.92 20.46 9.90
C LEU A 63 2.42 19.10 10.41
N VAL A 64 2.70 18.77 11.66
CA VAL A 64 2.24 17.54 12.29
C VAL A 64 1.12 17.88 13.27
N ASP A 65 -0.08 17.35 13.04
CA ASP A 65 -1.22 17.47 13.96
C ASP A 65 -1.36 16.15 14.73
N ALA A 66 -0.71 16.06 15.89
CA ALA A 66 -0.77 14.90 16.79
C ALA A 66 -1.76 15.08 17.96
N GLU A 67 -2.32 16.28 18.15
CA GLU A 67 -3.15 16.58 19.32
C GLU A 67 -4.49 15.83 19.30
N SER A 68 -4.97 15.41 20.46
CA SER A 68 -6.31 14.84 20.63
C SER A 68 -7.32 15.95 20.83
N ARG A 69 -8.42 15.93 20.07
CA ARG A 69 -9.55 16.84 20.26
C ARG A 69 -10.86 16.21 19.78
N GLU A 70 -11.97 16.65 20.38
CA GLU A 70 -13.31 16.23 19.99
C GLU A 70 -13.54 16.50 18.49
N GLY A 71 -14.13 15.52 17.79
CA GLY A 71 -14.37 15.60 16.34
C GLY A 71 -13.14 15.37 15.45
N LYS A 72 -11.94 15.13 16.00
CA LYS A 72 -10.80 14.70 15.18
C LYS A 72 -11.01 13.28 14.66
N GLU A 73 -10.73 13.10 13.38
CA GLU A 73 -10.82 11.81 12.71
C GLU A 73 -9.88 10.78 13.38
N GLY A 74 -10.39 9.56 13.60
CA GLY A 74 -9.65 8.48 14.26
C GLY A 74 -8.61 7.79 13.38
N ARG A 75 -8.42 8.25 12.14
CA ARG A 75 -7.47 7.72 11.17
C ARG A 75 -6.39 8.75 10.84
N SER A 76 -5.20 8.28 10.47
CA SER A 76 -4.19 9.14 9.91
C SER A 76 -4.60 9.63 8.53
N LEU A 77 -4.11 10.81 8.17
CA LEU A 77 -4.31 11.38 6.85
C LEU A 77 -3.20 12.37 6.53
N CYS A 78 -2.74 12.35 5.29
CA CYS A 78 -1.96 13.44 4.72
C CYS A 78 -2.88 14.40 3.96
N LEU A 79 -2.84 15.68 4.32
CA LEU A 79 -3.46 16.75 3.55
C LEU A 79 -2.36 17.56 2.88
N PRO A 80 -2.29 17.55 1.55
CA PRO A 80 -1.50 18.55 0.86
C PRO A 80 -2.11 19.92 1.14
N GLY A 81 -1.29 20.87 1.58
CA GLY A 81 -1.72 22.24 1.85
C GLY A 81 -0.94 23.23 0.98
N PRO A 82 -1.50 24.43 0.73
CA PRO A 82 -0.91 25.40 -0.17
C PRO A 82 0.48 25.82 0.30
N GLU A 83 0.67 26.10 1.59
CA GLU A 83 1.99 26.50 2.11
C GLU A 83 2.76 25.35 2.75
N LYS A 84 2.04 24.42 3.38
CA LYS A 84 2.61 23.30 4.13
C LYS A 84 1.72 22.09 4.00
N ALA A 85 2.32 20.93 3.79
CA ALA A 85 1.64 19.65 3.97
C ALA A 85 1.27 19.46 5.44
N ARG A 86 0.17 18.77 5.71
CA ARG A 86 -0.25 18.39 7.06
C ARG A 86 -0.31 16.88 7.18
N LEU A 87 0.39 16.33 8.17
CA LEU A 87 0.22 14.95 8.62
C LEU A 87 -0.62 14.96 9.88
N ALA A 88 -1.87 14.50 9.79
CA ALA A 88 -2.67 14.27 10.99
C ALA A 88 -2.36 12.88 11.53
N VAL A 89 -1.85 12.84 12.76
CA VAL A 89 -1.63 11.62 13.52
C VAL A 89 -2.84 11.42 14.44
N PRO A 90 -3.52 10.27 14.37
CA PRO A 90 -4.69 10.01 15.19
C PRO A 90 -4.28 9.90 16.66
N ALA A 91 -5.00 10.62 17.51
CA ALA A 91 -4.77 10.60 18.94
C ALA A 91 -5.16 9.25 19.56
N GLY A 92 -4.39 8.79 20.54
CA GLY A 92 -4.59 7.48 21.18
C GLY A 92 -4.01 6.29 20.42
N GLY A 93 -3.18 6.56 19.39
CA GLY A 93 -2.59 5.54 18.54
C GLY A 93 -3.56 5.08 17.46
N GLY A 94 -3.24 5.37 16.21
CA GLY A 94 -4.05 4.93 15.06
C GLY A 94 -4.26 3.42 15.04
N ARG A 95 -5.21 2.95 14.22
CA ARG A 95 -5.44 1.50 14.09
C ARG A 95 -4.41 0.79 13.22
N SER A 96 -3.62 1.52 12.42
CA SER A 96 -2.75 0.92 11.42
C SER A 96 -1.40 1.64 11.29
N HIS A 97 -0.32 0.97 11.69
CA HIS A 97 1.06 1.37 11.41
C HIS A 97 1.31 1.55 9.92
N HIS A 98 0.76 0.65 9.10
CA HIS A 98 0.89 0.69 7.65
C HIS A 98 0.24 1.96 7.05
N ALA A 99 -0.97 2.32 7.49
CA ALA A 99 -1.63 3.54 7.01
C ALA A 99 -0.87 4.79 7.44
N LEU A 100 -0.43 4.86 8.70
CA LEU A 100 0.31 6.01 9.20
C LEU A 100 1.67 6.18 8.49
N LEU A 101 2.38 5.09 8.20
CA LEU A 101 3.58 5.14 7.37
C LEU A 101 3.27 5.60 5.95
N ALA A 102 2.17 5.14 5.35
CA ALA A 102 1.74 5.61 4.04
C ALA A 102 1.47 7.13 4.02
N ASP A 103 0.74 7.63 5.02
CA ASP A 103 0.46 9.05 5.16
C ASP A 103 1.74 9.87 5.42
N ALA A 104 2.68 9.34 6.20
CA ALA A 104 3.97 9.97 6.42
C ALA A 104 4.80 10.07 5.12
N GLY A 105 4.83 9.02 4.30
CA GLY A 105 5.49 9.05 2.99
C GLY A 105 4.88 10.08 2.05
N CYS A 106 3.54 10.16 2.03
CA CYS A 106 2.80 11.19 1.29
C CYS A 106 3.14 12.61 1.79
N ALA A 107 3.19 12.80 3.11
CA ALA A 107 3.45 14.10 3.72
C ALA A 107 4.90 14.56 3.50
N LEU A 108 5.88 13.66 3.61
CA LEU A 108 7.29 13.95 3.33
C LEU A 108 7.51 14.32 1.86
N PHE A 109 6.90 13.57 0.94
CA PHE A 109 6.92 13.92 -0.48
C PHE A 109 6.28 15.29 -0.73
N SER A 110 5.09 15.52 -0.18
CA SER A 110 4.34 16.78 -0.38
C SER A 110 5.10 17.99 0.19
N ALA A 111 5.72 17.85 1.36
CA ALA A 111 6.53 18.90 1.97
C ALA A 111 7.77 19.22 1.11
N HIS A 112 8.38 18.21 0.49
CA HIS A 112 9.53 18.40 -0.39
C HIS A 112 9.15 18.98 -1.76
N ALA A 113 8.05 18.49 -2.35
CA ALA A 113 7.55 18.95 -3.64
C ALA A 113 7.07 20.41 -3.60
N GLY A 114 6.62 20.89 -2.43
CA GLY A 114 6.07 22.22 -2.26
C GLY A 114 4.72 22.40 -2.96
N GLN A 115 4.16 23.61 -2.91
CA GLN A 115 2.81 23.89 -3.42
C GLN A 115 2.64 23.51 -4.89
N GLU A 116 3.52 24.03 -5.73
CA GLU A 116 3.46 23.88 -7.19
C GLU A 116 3.66 22.41 -7.57
N GLY A 117 4.64 21.76 -6.93
CA GLY A 117 4.88 20.34 -7.08
C GLY A 117 3.66 19.51 -6.70
N VAL A 118 2.92 19.84 -5.65
CA VAL A 118 1.74 19.05 -5.25
C VAL A 118 0.51 19.29 -6.13
N LEU A 119 0.30 20.53 -6.60
CA LEU A 119 -0.80 20.84 -7.51
C LEU A 119 -0.59 20.25 -8.91
N LEU A 120 0.67 20.09 -9.32
CA LEU A 120 1.04 19.63 -10.66
C LEU A 120 1.55 18.18 -10.69
N ALA A 121 1.95 17.61 -9.55
CA ALA A 121 2.48 16.26 -9.50
C ALA A 121 1.40 15.25 -9.88
N PRO A 122 1.74 14.24 -10.70
CA PRO A 122 0.87 13.09 -10.91
C PRO A 122 0.58 12.40 -9.58
N GLU A 123 -0.68 12.04 -9.36
CA GLU A 123 -1.12 11.33 -8.17
C GLU A 123 -0.33 10.02 -7.96
N ALA A 124 0.14 9.39 -9.04
CA ALA A 124 1.01 8.22 -9.04
C ALA A 124 2.31 8.45 -8.29
N ALA A 125 2.93 9.64 -8.36
CA ALA A 125 4.17 9.94 -7.64
C ALA A 125 3.90 9.99 -6.13
N THR A 126 2.86 10.72 -5.71
CA THR A 126 2.41 10.76 -4.32
C THR A 126 2.08 9.37 -3.79
N ARG A 127 1.34 8.57 -4.58
CA ARG A 127 0.99 7.18 -4.25
C ARG A 127 2.22 6.28 -4.19
N ALA A 128 3.23 6.51 -5.03
CA ALA A 128 4.48 5.75 -4.99
C ALA A 128 5.21 5.95 -3.66
N PHE A 129 5.33 7.19 -3.19
CA PHE A 129 5.98 7.45 -1.90
C PHE A 129 5.14 7.00 -0.70
N ALA A 130 3.81 7.13 -0.78
CA ALA A 130 2.93 6.54 0.23
C ALA A 130 3.14 5.02 0.32
N SER A 131 3.10 4.33 -0.82
CA SER A 131 3.26 2.87 -0.86
C SER A 131 4.68 2.41 -0.51
N LEU A 132 5.71 3.18 -0.88
CA LEU A 132 7.11 2.93 -0.50
C LEU A 132 7.29 2.94 1.02
N PHE A 133 6.73 3.93 1.71
CA PHE A 133 6.82 3.99 3.17
C PHE A 133 5.94 2.93 3.84
N ALA A 134 4.75 2.64 3.28
CA ALA A 134 3.87 1.60 3.78
C ALA A 134 4.57 0.22 3.81
N ARG A 135 5.41 -0.06 2.79
CA ARG A 135 6.24 -1.28 2.69
C ARG A 135 7.24 -1.46 3.84
N ILE A 136 7.63 -0.40 4.55
CA ILE A 136 8.51 -0.52 5.73
C ILE A 136 7.85 -1.44 6.78
N SER A 137 6.54 -1.30 6.97
CA SER A 137 5.77 -2.17 7.88
C SER A 137 5.59 -3.62 7.42
N GLU A 138 6.14 -3.98 6.25
CA GLU A 138 6.14 -5.32 5.70
C GLU A 138 7.52 -5.98 5.74
N ASP A 139 8.54 -5.21 6.12
CA ASP A 139 9.89 -5.71 6.27
C ASP A 139 9.98 -6.58 7.54
N PRO A 140 10.37 -7.87 7.46
CA PRO A 140 10.54 -8.74 8.62
C PRO A 140 11.50 -8.16 9.66
N ALA A 141 12.55 -7.43 9.25
CA ALA A 141 13.46 -6.78 10.18
C ALA A 141 12.76 -5.65 10.95
N TRP A 142 11.90 -4.86 10.29
CA TRP A 142 11.09 -3.85 10.95
C TRP A 142 10.05 -4.48 11.89
N LEU A 143 9.36 -5.52 11.44
CA LEU A 143 8.32 -6.22 12.20
C LEU A 143 8.87 -6.90 13.46
N THR A 144 10.08 -7.47 13.40
CA THR A 144 10.73 -8.06 14.58
C THR A 144 11.38 -7.01 15.48
N GLY A 145 12.02 -5.98 14.91
CA GLY A 145 12.71 -4.94 15.68
C GLY A 145 11.77 -3.89 16.27
N ILE A 146 11.11 -3.10 15.42
CA ILE A 146 10.17 -2.06 15.83
C ILE A 146 8.82 -2.67 16.24
N GLY A 147 8.38 -3.71 15.54
CA GLY A 147 7.10 -4.37 15.84
C GLY A 147 7.13 -5.34 17.02
N GLU A 148 8.33 -5.74 17.47
CA GLU A 148 8.54 -6.74 18.54
C GLU A 148 7.77 -8.05 18.30
N MET A 149 7.57 -8.41 17.04
CA MET A 149 6.94 -9.66 16.65
C MET A 149 7.96 -10.79 16.66
N THR A 150 7.52 -12.01 16.96
CA THR A 150 8.32 -13.19 16.69
C THR A 150 8.57 -13.32 15.18
N ARG A 151 9.63 -14.04 14.77
CA ARG A 151 9.91 -14.26 13.34
C ARG A 151 8.72 -14.90 12.61
N ALA A 152 8.00 -15.81 13.27
CA ALA A 152 6.81 -16.47 12.72
C ALA A 152 5.69 -15.46 12.46
N GLU A 153 5.37 -14.62 13.45
CA GLU A 153 4.34 -13.59 13.33
C GLU A 153 4.72 -12.54 12.28
N ALA A 154 5.99 -12.10 12.25
CA ALA A 154 6.50 -11.14 11.28
C ALA A 154 6.33 -11.65 9.85
N ARG A 155 6.66 -12.93 9.58
CA ARG A 155 6.44 -13.55 8.27
C ARG A 155 4.96 -13.60 7.90
N ALA A 156 4.10 -14.07 8.80
CA ALA A 156 2.66 -14.16 8.55
C ALA A 156 2.06 -12.78 8.24
N ARG A 157 2.46 -11.74 8.99
CA ARG A 157 2.00 -10.37 8.76
C ARG A 157 2.53 -9.79 7.43
N ALA A 158 3.80 -10.00 7.12
CA ALA A 158 4.39 -9.56 5.85
C ALA A 158 3.68 -10.21 4.64
N ALA A 159 3.41 -11.52 4.71
CA ALA A 159 2.68 -12.25 3.68
C ALA A 159 1.24 -11.72 3.50
N ALA A 160 0.53 -11.47 4.61
CA ALA A 160 -0.83 -10.91 4.57
C ALA A 160 -0.87 -9.51 3.95
N LEU A 161 0.08 -8.63 4.31
CA LEU A 161 0.19 -7.28 3.73
C LEU A 161 0.54 -7.32 2.24
N ALA A 162 1.47 -8.19 1.83
CA ALA A 162 1.81 -8.41 0.43
C ALA A 162 0.62 -8.95 -0.39
N LEU A 163 -0.15 -9.88 0.18
CA LEU A 163 -1.38 -10.40 -0.45
C LEU A 163 -2.42 -9.29 -0.63
N ARG A 164 -2.62 -8.46 0.40
CA ARG A 164 -3.54 -7.31 0.36
C ARG A 164 -3.14 -6.30 -0.72
N ARG A 165 -1.84 -5.98 -0.83
CA ARG A 165 -1.31 -5.14 -1.91
C ARG A 165 -1.59 -5.77 -3.27
N LEU A 166 -1.27 -7.05 -3.45
CA LEU A 166 -1.51 -7.74 -4.72
C LEU A 166 -2.99 -7.72 -5.12
N LEU A 167 -3.89 -8.00 -4.18
CA LEU A 167 -5.33 -7.91 -4.41
C LEU A 167 -5.76 -6.50 -4.82
N SER A 168 -5.25 -5.47 -4.14
CA SER A 168 -5.49 -4.07 -4.49
C SER A 168 -5.04 -3.77 -5.93
N VAL A 169 -3.80 -4.08 -6.30
CA VAL A 169 -3.27 -3.83 -7.66
C VAL A 169 -4.08 -4.57 -8.72
N ARG A 170 -4.45 -5.83 -8.46
CA ARG A 170 -5.26 -6.64 -9.38
C ARG A 170 -6.64 -6.03 -9.62
N ARG A 171 -7.29 -5.51 -8.56
CA ARG A 171 -8.59 -4.84 -8.66
C ARG A 171 -8.51 -3.56 -9.49
N HIS A 172 -7.49 -2.72 -9.26
CA HIS A 172 -7.29 -1.51 -10.06
C HIS A 172 -6.97 -1.84 -11.52
N ALA A 173 -6.13 -2.85 -11.78
CA ALA A 173 -5.87 -3.31 -13.15
C ALA A 173 -7.14 -3.84 -13.86
N ALA A 174 -8.02 -4.53 -13.13
CA ALA A 174 -9.33 -4.92 -13.66
C ALA A 174 -10.23 -3.70 -13.93
N ALA A 175 -10.25 -2.71 -13.04
CA ALA A 175 -11.01 -1.48 -13.23
C ALA A 175 -10.62 -0.76 -14.53
N ILE A 176 -9.33 -0.64 -14.81
CA ILE A 176 -8.83 -0.08 -16.08
C ILE A 176 -9.36 -0.85 -17.30
N ARG A 177 -9.35 -2.19 -17.24
CA ARG A 177 -9.85 -3.04 -18.33
C ARG A 177 -11.35 -2.91 -18.53
N ILE A 178 -12.11 -2.84 -17.44
CA ILE A 178 -13.56 -2.69 -17.45
C ILE A 178 -13.92 -1.34 -18.07
N GLU A 179 -13.33 -0.24 -17.59
CA GLU A 179 -13.62 1.10 -18.11
C GLU A 179 -13.18 1.26 -19.57
N HIS A 180 -12.04 0.66 -19.96
CA HIS A 180 -11.65 0.62 -21.36
C HIS A 180 -12.71 -0.08 -22.24
N GLU A 181 -13.21 -1.25 -21.83
CA GLU A 181 -14.25 -1.94 -22.60
C GLU A 181 -15.59 -1.19 -22.61
N ARG A 182 -15.96 -0.54 -21.50
CA ARG A 182 -17.14 0.34 -21.44
C ARG A 182 -17.02 1.51 -22.41
N SER A 183 -15.81 2.07 -22.56
CA SER A 183 -15.57 3.17 -23.52
C SER A 183 -15.75 2.76 -24.98
N LEU A 184 -15.59 1.47 -25.30
CA LEU A 184 -15.81 0.92 -26.65
C LEU A 184 -17.29 0.64 -26.95
N ALA A 185 -18.13 0.51 -25.92
CA ALA A 185 -19.56 0.23 -26.04
C ALA A 185 -20.38 1.10 -25.07
N PRO A 186 -20.37 2.44 -25.25
CA PRO A 186 -21.04 3.35 -24.33
C PRO A 186 -22.55 3.08 -24.28
N GLY A 187 -23.09 2.97 -23.07
CA GLY A 187 -24.53 2.73 -22.84
C GLY A 187 -24.97 1.26 -22.91
N ASP A 188 -24.11 0.33 -23.35
CA ASP A 188 -24.42 -1.10 -23.32
C ASP A 188 -24.18 -1.68 -21.92
N LEU A 189 -25.26 -1.71 -21.13
CA LEU A 189 -25.24 -2.26 -19.79
C LEU A 189 -24.87 -3.74 -19.75
N ALA A 190 -25.36 -4.54 -20.71
CA ALA A 190 -25.08 -5.98 -20.74
C ALA A 190 -23.60 -6.24 -21.05
N ALA A 191 -22.98 -5.42 -21.91
CA ALA A 191 -21.53 -5.46 -22.13
C ALA A 191 -20.75 -5.06 -20.87
N ALA A 192 -21.17 -4.00 -20.16
CA ALA A 192 -20.54 -3.58 -18.91
C ALA A 192 -20.57 -4.67 -17.83
N GLU A 193 -21.70 -5.36 -17.67
CA GLU A 193 -21.83 -6.47 -16.72
C GLU A 193 -20.95 -7.66 -17.07
N ARG A 194 -20.87 -8.02 -18.36
CA ARG A 194 -19.97 -9.10 -18.83
C ARG A 194 -18.51 -8.74 -18.60
N ALA A 195 -18.12 -7.50 -18.92
CA ALA A 195 -16.77 -6.99 -18.69
C ALA A 195 -16.40 -7.05 -17.20
N TYR A 196 -17.30 -6.58 -16.34
CA TYR A 196 -17.12 -6.61 -14.89
C TYR A 196 -16.95 -8.03 -14.35
N ALA A 197 -17.89 -8.93 -14.65
CA ALA A 197 -17.86 -10.32 -14.19
C ALA A 197 -16.55 -11.01 -14.59
N ARG A 198 -16.10 -10.80 -15.84
CA ARG A 198 -14.87 -11.36 -16.37
C ARG A 198 -13.63 -10.81 -15.67
N TRP A 199 -13.44 -9.49 -15.66
CA TRP A 199 -12.19 -8.88 -15.23
C TRP A 199 -12.06 -8.83 -13.71
N MET A 200 -13.13 -8.45 -13.02
CA MET A 200 -13.12 -8.42 -11.56
C MET A 200 -13.07 -9.85 -11.00
N GLY A 201 -13.80 -10.80 -11.60
CA GLY A 201 -13.71 -12.21 -11.22
C GLY A 201 -12.30 -12.78 -11.41
N ARG A 202 -11.65 -12.45 -12.54
CA ARG A 202 -10.23 -12.81 -12.76
C ARG A 202 -9.30 -12.15 -11.74
N ALA A 203 -9.52 -10.87 -11.39
CA ALA A 203 -8.69 -10.15 -10.43
C ALA A 203 -8.81 -10.77 -9.02
N LEU A 204 -10.02 -11.06 -8.58
CA LEU A 204 -10.31 -11.62 -7.26
C LEU A 204 -10.03 -13.13 -7.16
N GLY A 205 -10.00 -13.83 -8.29
CA GLY A 205 -9.73 -15.27 -8.32
C GLY A 205 -10.95 -16.15 -8.05
N PHE A 206 -12.14 -15.57 -8.01
CA PHE A 206 -13.43 -16.26 -7.86
C PHE A 206 -14.51 -15.54 -8.69
N PRO A 207 -15.63 -16.21 -9.05
CA PRO A 207 -16.69 -15.59 -9.84
C PRO A 207 -17.36 -14.42 -9.11
N VAL A 208 -17.65 -13.33 -9.84
CA VAL A 208 -18.42 -12.20 -9.30
C VAL A 208 -19.64 -11.89 -10.16
N PRO A 209 -20.78 -11.50 -9.54
CA PRO A 209 -21.96 -11.06 -10.28
C PRO A 209 -21.67 -9.84 -11.15
N GLY A 210 -22.01 -9.91 -12.44
CA GLY A 210 -21.85 -8.78 -13.37
C GLY A 210 -22.68 -7.56 -12.99
N ALA A 211 -23.85 -7.78 -12.35
CA ALA A 211 -24.78 -6.71 -11.95
C ALA A 211 -24.17 -5.67 -11.01
N TRP A 212 -23.06 -5.97 -10.33
CA TRP A 212 -22.34 -5.01 -9.49
C TRP A 212 -21.66 -3.89 -10.28
N ALA A 213 -21.47 -4.05 -11.59
CA ALA A 213 -21.08 -2.95 -12.47
C ALA A 213 -22.04 -1.73 -12.38
N ARG A 214 -23.27 -1.95 -11.91
CA ARG A 214 -24.28 -0.89 -11.71
C ARG A 214 -24.09 -0.11 -10.41
N LEU A 215 -23.42 -0.70 -9.43
CA LEU A 215 -23.26 -0.15 -8.08
C LEU A 215 -21.87 0.44 -7.86
N GLU A 216 -20.87 -0.04 -8.60
CA GLU A 216 -19.49 0.40 -8.45
C GLU A 216 -19.14 1.48 -9.48
N SER A 217 -18.71 2.63 -8.96
CA SER A 217 -17.94 3.59 -9.76
C SER A 217 -16.50 3.12 -9.82
N LEU A 218 -16.02 2.80 -11.02
CA LEU A 218 -14.64 2.47 -11.29
C LEU A 218 -14.01 3.69 -11.94
N ASP A 219 -13.29 4.49 -11.16
CA ASP A 219 -12.56 5.64 -11.69
C ASP A 219 -11.31 5.16 -12.44
N LEU A 220 -11.32 5.33 -13.77
CA LEU A 220 -10.21 4.93 -14.64
C LEU A 220 -8.90 5.63 -14.28
N VAL A 221 -8.94 6.94 -14.02
CA VAL A 221 -7.74 7.74 -13.75
C VAL A 221 -7.18 7.33 -12.39
N ALA A 222 -8.01 7.29 -11.35
CA ALA A 222 -7.59 6.87 -10.02
C ALA A 222 -7.03 5.43 -10.02
N ALA A 223 -7.64 4.52 -10.79
CA ALA A 223 -7.14 3.16 -10.93
C ALA A 223 -5.79 3.10 -11.66
N ALA A 224 -5.61 3.88 -12.73
CA ALA A 224 -4.35 4.00 -13.44
C ALA A 224 -3.24 4.55 -12.53
N GLU A 225 -3.50 5.64 -11.82
CA GLU A 225 -2.54 6.27 -10.89
C GLU A 225 -2.21 5.33 -9.72
N ALA A 226 -3.17 4.57 -9.21
CA ALA A 226 -2.93 3.55 -8.18
C ALA A 226 -1.99 2.43 -8.67
N VAL A 227 -2.21 1.90 -9.89
CA VAL A 227 -1.31 0.89 -10.46
C VAL A 227 0.08 1.47 -10.71
N ARG A 228 0.18 2.66 -11.33
CA ARG A 228 1.46 3.33 -11.59
C ARG A 228 2.24 3.57 -10.29
N GLY A 229 1.58 4.08 -9.25
CA GLY A 229 2.18 4.32 -7.94
C GLY A 229 2.75 3.05 -7.31
N GLU A 230 2.02 1.93 -7.37
CA GLU A 230 2.50 0.65 -6.82
C GLU A 230 3.71 0.07 -7.56
N LEU A 231 3.75 0.24 -8.89
CA LEU A 231 4.90 -0.18 -9.71
C LEU A 231 6.14 0.68 -9.44
N LEU A 232 5.96 2.00 -9.36
CA LEU A 232 7.02 2.93 -8.99
C LEU A 232 7.55 2.65 -7.58
N ALA A 233 6.68 2.38 -6.61
CA ALA A 233 7.06 2.05 -5.25
C ALA A 233 7.91 0.78 -5.19
N ALA A 234 7.56 -0.25 -5.96
CA ALA A 234 8.35 -1.48 -6.05
C ALA A 234 9.74 -1.22 -6.66
N GLN A 235 9.83 -0.43 -7.74
CA GLN A 235 11.09 -0.07 -8.37
C GLN A 235 11.97 0.81 -7.47
N LEU A 236 11.37 1.75 -6.74
CA LEU A 236 12.05 2.56 -5.72
C LEU A 236 12.60 1.67 -4.60
N ALA A 237 11.79 0.77 -4.05
CA ALA A 237 12.22 -0.14 -2.98
C ALA A 237 13.40 -1.02 -3.44
N ARG A 238 13.32 -1.58 -4.66
CA ARG A 238 14.43 -2.35 -5.26
C ARG A 238 15.72 -1.53 -5.36
N THR A 239 15.60 -0.27 -5.79
CA THR A 239 16.76 0.63 -5.98
C THR A 239 17.36 1.09 -4.65
N LEU A 240 16.51 1.31 -3.64
CA LEU A 240 16.94 1.70 -2.30
C LEU A 240 17.62 0.54 -1.56
N GLY A 241 17.22 -0.70 -1.86
CA GLY A 241 17.76 -1.94 -1.30
C GLY A 241 17.03 -2.40 -0.03
N GLU A 242 17.27 -3.64 0.39
CA GLU A 242 16.69 -4.16 1.65
C GLU A 242 17.17 -3.34 2.86
N GLY A 243 16.29 -3.17 3.85
CA GLY A 243 16.61 -2.42 5.07
C GLY A 243 16.95 -0.94 4.84
N TRP A 244 16.62 -0.35 3.67
CA TRP A 244 16.96 1.04 3.36
C TRP A 244 16.46 2.04 4.41
N TRP A 245 15.33 1.74 5.06
CA TRP A 245 14.70 2.54 6.09
C TRP A 245 15.49 2.57 7.42
N SER A 246 16.42 1.64 7.64
CA SER A 246 17.22 1.61 8.87
C SER A 246 18.55 2.34 8.72
N ARG A 247 18.74 3.10 7.64
CA ARG A 247 19.98 3.81 7.35
C ARG A 247 19.85 5.30 7.62
N PRO A 248 20.82 5.94 8.30
CA PRO A 248 20.74 7.36 8.61
C PRO A 248 20.84 8.28 7.37
N ASP A 249 21.32 7.75 6.24
CA ASP A 249 21.40 8.46 4.95
C ASP A 249 20.14 8.30 4.07
N ALA A 250 19.10 7.64 4.57
CA ALA A 250 17.90 7.33 3.79
C ALA A 250 17.20 8.60 3.27
N LEU A 251 17.11 9.66 4.09
CA LEU A 251 16.51 10.92 3.65
C LEU A 251 17.27 11.55 2.48
N ASP A 252 18.60 11.58 2.56
CA ASP A 252 19.43 12.20 1.52
C ASP A 252 19.27 11.46 0.18
N ARG A 253 19.17 10.13 0.22
CA ARG A 253 18.86 9.31 -0.96
C ARG A 253 17.46 9.62 -1.50
N LEU A 254 16.46 9.73 -0.63
CA LEU A 254 15.07 10.02 -1.02
C LEU A 254 14.87 11.39 -1.64
N ARG A 255 15.63 12.43 -1.23
CA ARG A 255 15.48 13.80 -1.76
C ARG A 255 15.57 13.86 -3.29
N SER A 256 16.51 13.13 -3.88
CA SER A 256 16.66 13.09 -5.34
C SER A 256 15.40 12.52 -6.03
N TYR A 257 14.82 11.46 -5.46
CA TYR A 257 13.59 10.86 -5.95
C TYR A 257 12.36 11.73 -5.69
N PHE A 258 12.27 12.41 -4.54
CA PHE A 258 11.20 13.37 -4.29
C PHE A 258 11.21 14.50 -5.32
N ALA A 259 12.38 15.10 -5.59
CA ALA A 259 12.53 16.13 -6.60
C ALA A 259 12.19 15.62 -8.02
N ALA A 260 12.52 14.36 -8.32
CA ALA A 260 12.15 13.74 -9.59
C ALA A 260 10.62 13.49 -9.67
N GLY A 261 10.01 12.93 -8.65
CA GLY A 261 8.57 12.67 -8.57
C GLY A 261 7.73 13.95 -8.64
N ALA A 262 8.22 15.05 -8.05
CA ALA A 262 7.58 16.37 -8.16
C ALA A 262 7.55 16.91 -9.59
N ARG A 263 8.46 16.47 -10.46
CA ARG A 263 8.48 16.80 -11.90
C ARG A 263 7.68 15.82 -12.76
N GLY A 264 7.21 14.71 -12.19
CA GLY A 264 6.39 13.71 -12.88
C GLY A 264 6.98 12.30 -12.89
N VAL A 265 6.18 11.37 -13.40
CA VAL A 265 6.51 9.94 -13.43
C VAL A 265 7.72 9.67 -14.33
N GLU A 266 7.82 10.36 -15.46
CA GLU A 266 8.89 10.21 -16.44
C GLU A 266 10.24 10.65 -15.85
N ALA A 267 10.25 11.75 -15.10
CA ALA A 267 11.43 12.21 -14.38
C ALA A 267 11.84 11.24 -13.27
N LEU A 268 10.86 10.65 -12.56
CA LEU A 268 11.13 9.63 -11.55
C LEU A 268 11.67 8.32 -12.15
N LEU A 269 11.15 7.88 -13.29
CA LEU A 269 11.68 6.74 -14.04
C LEU A 269 13.12 7.00 -14.49
N SER A 270 13.40 8.21 -15.00
CA SER A 270 14.77 8.61 -15.34
C SER A 270 15.71 8.58 -14.13
N ALA A 271 15.25 9.01 -12.95
CA ALA A 271 16.04 8.95 -11.72
C ALA A 271 16.27 7.51 -11.23
N LEU A 272 15.36 6.58 -11.58
CA LEU A 272 15.49 5.14 -11.36
C LEU A 272 16.33 4.44 -12.46
N GLU A 273 16.90 5.19 -13.39
CA GLU A 273 17.68 4.67 -14.52
C GLU A 273 16.93 3.63 -15.35
N THR A 274 15.61 3.79 -15.47
CA THR A 274 14.74 2.90 -16.25
C THR A 274 13.81 3.70 -17.14
N ALA A 275 13.44 3.13 -18.29
CA ALA A 275 12.56 3.77 -19.26
C ALA A 275 11.07 3.43 -19.07
N ARG A 276 10.73 2.48 -18.18
CA ARG A 276 9.36 1.96 -18.07
C ARG A 276 9.00 1.47 -16.68
N LEU A 277 7.69 1.39 -16.44
CA LEU A 277 7.12 0.71 -15.29
C LEU A 277 7.27 -0.80 -15.45
N GLU A 278 7.80 -1.47 -14.43
CA GLU A 278 8.15 -2.89 -14.46
C GLU A 278 7.29 -3.69 -13.49
N ALA A 279 6.19 -4.26 -14.00
CA ALA A 279 5.32 -5.14 -13.20
C ALA A 279 6.04 -6.37 -12.62
N GLY A 280 7.12 -6.83 -13.27
CA GLY A 280 7.94 -7.95 -12.80
C GLY A 280 8.49 -7.72 -11.39
N VAL A 281 8.92 -6.51 -11.07
CA VAL A 281 9.51 -6.17 -9.76
C VAL A 281 8.52 -6.40 -8.62
N LEU A 282 7.30 -5.87 -8.78
CA LEU A 282 6.22 -6.08 -7.81
C LEU A 282 5.86 -7.56 -7.70
N VAL A 283 5.83 -8.29 -8.82
CA VAL A 283 5.48 -9.71 -8.83
C VAL A 283 6.53 -10.55 -8.10
N GLU A 284 7.82 -10.28 -8.32
CA GLU A 284 8.94 -10.92 -7.62
C GLU A 284 8.90 -10.62 -6.12
N GLU A 285 8.72 -9.36 -5.75
CA GLU A 285 8.58 -8.91 -4.36
C GLU A 285 7.45 -9.66 -3.64
N VAL A 286 6.25 -9.69 -4.22
CA VAL A 286 5.10 -10.38 -3.61
C VAL A 286 5.33 -11.90 -3.55
N ARG A 287 5.92 -12.50 -4.59
CA ARG A 287 6.23 -13.94 -4.58
C ARG A 287 7.21 -14.28 -3.46
N ALA A 288 8.26 -13.49 -3.26
CA ALA A 288 9.20 -13.69 -2.17
C ALA A 288 8.47 -13.70 -0.81
N ARG A 289 7.60 -12.71 -0.57
CA ARG A 289 6.80 -12.63 0.67
C ARG A 289 5.81 -13.77 0.86
N LEU A 290 5.24 -14.32 -0.21
CA LEU A 290 4.27 -15.42 -0.14
C LEU A 290 4.94 -16.81 -0.11
N ALA A 291 6.17 -16.93 -0.61
CA ALA A 291 6.93 -18.18 -0.63
C ALA A 291 7.62 -18.49 0.71
N GLU A 292 7.80 -17.49 1.57
CA GLU A 292 8.21 -17.70 2.96
C GLU A 292 7.11 -18.49 3.69
N GLU A 293 7.27 -19.81 3.80
CA GLU A 293 6.30 -20.67 4.49
C GLU A 293 6.09 -20.19 5.94
N PRO A 294 4.83 -19.96 6.37
CA PRO A 294 4.55 -19.81 7.78
C PRO A 294 4.85 -21.16 8.47
N PRO A 295 5.33 -21.15 9.73
CA PRO A 295 5.50 -22.41 10.45
C PRO A 295 4.15 -23.14 10.47
N GLN A 296 4.20 -24.44 10.15
CA GLN A 296 3.05 -25.33 10.32
C GLN A 296 2.52 -25.14 11.73
N ARG A 297 1.20 -24.91 11.87
CA ARG A 297 0.56 -24.96 13.18
C ARG A 297 0.92 -26.34 13.75
N GLY A 298 1.69 -26.35 14.84
CA GLY A 298 1.98 -27.57 15.56
C GLY A 298 0.66 -28.29 15.78
N THR A 299 0.57 -29.51 15.27
CA THR A 299 -0.41 -30.48 15.72
C THR A 299 -0.22 -30.58 17.22
N GLY A 300 -1.10 -29.92 17.97
CA GLY A 300 -1.21 -30.16 19.40
C GLY A 300 -1.58 -31.62 19.56
N GLU A 301 -0.56 -32.44 19.86
CA GLU A 301 -0.78 -33.76 20.39
C GLU A 301 -1.55 -33.59 21.70
N ALA A 302 -2.74 -34.18 21.72
CA ALA A 302 -3.47 -34.41 22.94
C ALA A 302 -2.65 -35.37 23.80
N THR A 303 -2.23 -34.90 24.97
CA THR A 303 -1.93 -35.72 26.14
C THR A 303 -2.65 -35.11 27.33
#